data_AF-A0A220SA80-F1
#
_entry.id   AF-A0A220SA80-F1
#
_cell.length_a   1.000
_cell.length_b   1.000
_cell.length_c   1.000
_cell.angle_alpha   90.00
_cell.angle_beta   90.00
_cell.angle_gamma   90.00
#
_symmetry.space_group_name_H-M   'P 1'
#
loop_
_entity.id
_entity.type
_entity.pdbx_description
1 polymer ?
#
loop_
_entity_poly.entity_id
_entity_poly.type
_entity_poly.pdbx_seq_one_letter_code
_entity_poly.pdbx_strand_id
1 'polypeptide(L)'
;MKNILLSVTGCFLLFLSSNINAQLLSNGNITSGLADTNYFMDASNFEGLANKSYGRGLGFPRTDLTSFVFNKATASDEVVVSDFDGMVVYNSATGNTTAGQGVTTAVVPGFYYFSNPGNPGNITNGKWIAIGGNSGGSSDKINITSNETATHTLINNAQVYAVKGTFAASGTSTNVDIPSPAGMKGMYGITIYKAGSNTVYSRDLYSYTLGTANGNAVTGSQSMSVVYPAGTYDYVLEYLK
;
A
#
# COMPACT_ATOMS: atom_id res chain seq x y z
N MET A 1 -22.08 -33.79 -62.01
CA MET A 1 -20.73 -33.77 -61.36
C MET A 1 -20.24 -32.35 -61.02
N LYS A 2 -20.51 -31.32 -61.84
CA LYS A 2 -20.09 -29.92 -61.57
C LYS A 2 -20.57 -29.33 -60.24
N ASN A 3 -21.79 -29.67 -59.80
CA ASN A 3 -22.38 -29.10 -58.58
C ASN A 3 -21.90 -29.79 -57.28
N ILE A 4 -21.33 -30.99 -57.38
CA ILE A 4 -20.78 -31.72 -56.22
C ILE A 4 -19.38 -31.18 -55.87
N LEU A 5 -18.56 -30.85 -56.88
CA LEU A 5 -17.23 -30.26 -56.65
C LEU A 5 -17.32 -28.87 -55.99
N LEU A 6 -18.33 -28.07 -56.36
CA LEU A 6 -18.52 -26.72 -55.80
C LEU A 6 -18.93 -26.77 -54.31
N SER A 7 -19.78 -27.72 -53.93
CA SER A 7 -20.20 -27.91 -52.54
C SER A 7 -19.10 -28.49 -51.64
N VAL A 8 -18.25 -29.38 -52.18
CA VAL A 8 -17.11 -29.95 -51.44
C VAL A 8 -16.00 -28.90 -51.23
N THR A 9 -15.74 -28.05 -52.23
CA THR A 9 -14.75 -26.97 -52.12
C THR A 9 -15.23 -25.87 -51.16
N GLY A 10 -16.53 -25.55 -51.16
CA GLY A 10 -17.13 -24.58 -50.23
C GLY A 10 -17.14 -25.04 -48.77
N CYS A 11 -17.36 -26.34 -48.50
CA CYS A 11 -17.26 -26.89 -47.15
C CYS A 11 -15.81 -26.92 -46.63
N PHE A 12 -14.81 -27.17 -47.48
CA PHE A 12 -13.41 -27.23 -47.07
C PHE A 12 -12.83 -25.84 -46.68
N LEU A 13 -13.33 -24.77 -47.31
CA LEU A 13 -12.94 -23.39 -47.01
C LEU A 13 -13.54 -22.83 -45.70
N LEU A 14 -14.63 -23.42 -45.19
CA LEU A 14 -15.26 -22.99 -43.93
C LEU A 14 -14.54 -23.52 -42.67
N PHE A 15 -13.62 -24.47 -42.81
CA PHE A 15 -12.82 -25.01 -41.69
C PHE A 15 -11.49 -24.26 -41.46
N LEU A 16 -11.15 -23.27 -42.27
CA LEU A 16 -9.80 -22.68 -42.31
C LEU A 16 -9.63 -21.33 -41.62
N SER A 17 -10.63 -20.81 -40.89
CA SER A 17 -10.43 -19.52 -40.21
C SER A 17 -11.28 -19.32 -38.96
N SER A 18 -11.02 -20.09 -37.91
CA SER A 18 -11.18 -19.57 -36.55
C SER A 18 -9.81 -19.08 -36.09
N ASN A 19 -9.60 -17.75 -36.08
CA ASN A 19 -8.50 -17.17 -35.33
C ASN A 19 -8.81 -17.32 -33.84
N ILE A 20 -8.50 -18.48 -33.27
CA ILE A 20 -8.53 -18.68 -31.82
C ILE A 20 -7.29 -17.97 -31.28
N ASN A 21 -7.37 -16.66 -31.08
CA ASN A 21 -6.43 -15.98 -30.21
C ASN A 21 -6.71 -16.49 -28.79
N ALA A 22 -5.81 -17.33 -28.26
CA ALA A 22 -5.92 -17.74 -26.88
C ALA A 22 -5.83 -16.50 -25.98
N GLN A 23 -6.81 -16.30 -25.10
CA GLN A 23 -6.79 -15.22 -24.10
C GLN A 23 -5.71 -15.44 -23.04
N LEU A 24 -5.23 -16.68 -22.92
CA LEU A 24 -4.18 -17.10 -22.00
C LEU A 24 -3.12 -17.89 -22.75
N LEU A 25 -1.87 -17.43 -22.68
CA LEU A 25 -0.72 -18.21 -23.10
C LEU A 25 -0.28 -19.09 -21.93
N SER A 26 -0.18 -20.39 -22.15
CA SER A 26 0.29 -21.34 -21.15
C SER A 26 1.54 -22.06 -21.66
N ASN A 27 2.39 -22.51 -20.73
CA ASN A 27 3.57 -23.29 -21.05
C ASN A 27 3.24 -24.79 -21.08
N GLY A 28 2.45 -25.22 -22.07
CA GLY A 28 2.02 -26.60 -22.26
C GLY A 28 0.53 -26.72 -22.63
N ASN A 29 0.00 -27.94 -22.55
CA ASN A 29 -1.43 -28.18 -22.76
C ASN A 29 -2.20 -27.77 -21.49
N ILE A 30 -3.26 -26.99 -21.68
CA ILE A 30 -4.22 -26.67 -20.61
C ILE A 30 -5.08 -27.91 -20.37
N THR A 31 -5.15 -28.38 -19.12
CA THR A 31 -6.10 -29.43 -18.73
C THR A 31 -7.45 -28.82 -18.40
N SER A 32 -8.54 -29.48 -18.79
CA SER A 32 -9.90 -28.95 -18.72
C SER A 32 -10.59 -29.13 -17.36
N GLY A 33 -9.87 -29.56 -16.31
CA GLY A 33 -10.50 -29.94 -15.04
C GLY A 33 -9.79 -29.43 -13.80
N LEU A 34 -10.34 -28.37 -13.19
CA LEU A 34 -10.20 -28.00 -11.78
C LEU A 34 -11.56 -28.08 -11.04
N ALA A 35 -12.49 -28.86 -11.60
CA ALA A 35 -13.84 -29.03 -11.07
C ALA A 35 -13.78 -29.46 -9.59
N ASP A 36 -14.75 -28.96 -8.81
CA ASP A 36 -14.87 -29.18 -7.36
C ASP A 36 -13.70 -28.62 -6.52
N THR A 37 -12.94 -27.66 -7.05
CA THR A 37 -11.94 -26.87 -6.29
C THR A 37 -12.27 -25.37 -6.32
N ASN A 38 -11.65 -24.59 -5.42
CA ASN A 38 -11.77 -23.12 -5.41
C ASN A 38 -10.75 -22.42 -6.34
N TYR A 39 -9.94 -23.19 -7.09
CA TYR A 39 -8.89 -22.61 -7.93
C TYR A 39 -9.43 -22.20 -9.29
N PHE A 40 -9.28 -20.91 -9.60
CA PHE A 40 -9.53 -20.39 -10.95
C PHE A 40 -8.43 -20.78 -11.93
N MET A 41 -7.17 -20.73 -11.48
CA MET A 41 -6.00 -21.29 -12.17
C MET A 41 -5.10 -21.95 -11.14
N ASP A 42 -4.65 -23.16 -11.43
CA ASP A 42 -3.73 -23.91 -10.57
C ASP A 42 -2.41 -24.19 -11.29
N ALA A 43 -1.33 -23.67 -10.71
CA ALA A 43 0.05 -23.93 -11.14
C ALA A 43 0.83 -24.77 -10.11
N SER A 44 0.18 -25.34 -9.10
CA SER A 44 0.81 -26.17 -8.06
C SER A 44 1.28 -27.52 -8.59
N ASN A 45 0.76 -28.00 -9.72
CA ASN A 45 1.24 -29.25 -10.36
C ASN A 45 2.72 -29.19 -10.82
N PHE A 46 3.38 -28.04 -10.68
CA PHE A 46 4.83 -27.86 -10.88
C PHE A 46 5.63 -27.93 -9.56
N GLU A 47 5.00 -28.26 -8.43
CA GLU A 47 5.71 -28.56 -7.20
C GLU A 47 6.58 -29.82 -7.37
N GLY A 48 7.82 -29.77 -6.89
CA GLY A 48 8.74 -30.92 -6.96
C GLY A 48 9.46 -31.15 -8.29
N LEU A 49 9.44 -30.19 -9.23
CA LEU A 49 10.23 -30.28 -10.47
C LEU A 49 11.72 -30.54 -10.19
N ALA A 50 12.32 -31.44 -10.98
CA ALA A 50 13.75 -31.77 -10.89
C ALA A 50 14.66 -30.54 -11.09
N ASN A 51 14.25 -29.62 -11.97
CA ASN A 51 14.88 -28.32 -12.12
C ASN A 51 14.00 -27.22 -11.52
N LYS A 52 14.43 -26.71 -10.36
CA LYS A 52 13.70 -25.69 -9.58
C LYS A 52 13.69 -24.30 -10.25
N SER A 53 14.52 -24.04 -11.26
CA SER A 53 14.55 -22.77 -11.99
C SER A 53 13.37 -22.59 -12.96
N TYR A 54 12.50 -23.59 -13.09
CA TYR A 54 11.31 -23.56 -13.94
C TYR A 54 10.02 -23.20 -13.20
N GLY A 55 10.09 -22.51 -12.06
CA GLY A 55 8.89 -21.98 -11.39
C GLY A 55 7.97 -21.24 -12.38
N ARG A 56 6.66 -21.49 -12.32
CA ARG A 56 5.67 -20.87 -13.22
C ARG A 56 5.03 -19.70 -12.49
N GLY A 57 5.20 -18.50 -13.02
CA GLY A 57 4.56 -17.28 -12.53
C GLY A 57 3.38 -16.86 -13.40
N LEU A 58 2.56 -15.94 -12.87
CA LEU A 58 1.56 -15.22 -13.65
C LEU A 58 2.17 -13.93 -14.21
N GLY A 59 2.18 -13.80 -15.53
CA GLY A 59 2.59 -12.57 -16.20
C GLY A 59 1.43 -11.57 -16.19
N PHE A 60 1.67 -10.36 -15.68
CA PHE A 60 0.70 -9.27 -15.73
C PHE A 60 1.14 -8.23 -16.78
N PRO A 61 0.19 -7.57 -17.46
CA PRO A 61 0.50 -6.44 -18.32
C PRO A 61 1.26 -5.35 -17.56
N ARG A 62 2.27 -4.77 -18.21
CA ARG A 62 2.87 -3.51 -17.76
C ARG A 62 1.99 -2.37 -18.23
N THR A 63 1.36 -1.70 -17.28
CA THR A 63 0.45 -0.57 -17.54
C THR A 63 1.11 0.72 -17.09
N ASP A 64 0.91 1.81 -17.80
CA ASP A 64 1.21 3.14 -17.30
C ASP A 64 -0.09 3.72 -16.70
N LEU A 65 -0.20 3.68 -15.37
CA LEU A 65 -1.40 4.18 -14.68
C LEU A 65 -1.57 5.70 -14.75
N THR A 66 -0.53 6.45 -15.14
CA THR A 66 -0.61 7.91 -15.31
C THR A 66 -1.33 8.31 -16.60
N SER A 67 -1.38 7.41 -17.57
CA SER A 67 -2.11 7.56 -18.85
C SER A 67 -3.23 6.54 -19.05
N PHE A 68 -3.46 5.64 -18.09
CA PHE A 68 -4.44 4.56 -18.22
C PHE A 68 -5.87 5.08 -18.20
N VAL A 69 -6.68 4.61 -19.14
CA VAL A 69 -8.10 4.96 -19.26
C VAL A 69 -8.92 3.67 -19.34
N PHE A 70 -9.95 3.56 -18.49
CA PHE A 70 -10.88 2.44 -18.57
C PHE A 70 -11.75 2.55 -19.83
N ASN A 71 -11.86 1.45 -20.56
CA ASN A 71 -12.87 1.32 -21.60
C ASN A 71 -14.23 1.04 -20.96
N LYS A 72 -14.97 2.10 -20.61
CA LYS A 72 -16.26 1.98 -19.92
C LYS A 72 -17.38 1.38 -20.79
N ALA A 73 -17.19 1.27 -22.10
CA ALA A 73 -18.17 0.63 -22.98
C ALA A 73 -18.29 -0.88 -22.73
N THR A 74 -17.24 -1.52 -22.17
CA THR A 74 -17.27 -2.95 -21.84
C THR A 74 -17.87 -3.24 -20.45
N ALA A 75 -18.20 -2.20 -19.67
CA ALA A 75 -18.81 -2.33 -18.35
C ALA A 75 -20.35 -2.48 -18.40
N SER A 76 -20.96 -2.24 -19.57
CA SER A 76 -22.39 -2.51 -19.81
C SER A 76 -22.66 -3.89 -20.42
N ASP A 77 -21.61 -4.59 -20.87
CA ASP A 77 -21.72 -5.95 -21.39
C ASP A 77 -21.45 -6.94 -20.25
N GLU A 78 -22.17 -8.05 -20.25
CA GLU A 78 -22.18 -9.16 -19.27
C GLU A 78 -20.79 -9.78 -18.95
N VAL A 79 -19.73 -9.24 -19.53
CA VAL A 79 -18.33 -9.70 -19.48
C VAL A 79 -17.56 -9.11 -18.29
N VAL A 80 -17.89 -7.90 -17.81
CA VAL A 80 -17.19 -7.24 -16.67
C VAL A 80 -18.20 -6.77 -15.62
N VAL A 81 -18.88 -7.72 -14.99
CA VAL A 81 -19.92 -7.47 -13.97
C VAL A 81 -19.36 -6.77 -12.71
N SER A 82 -18.05 -6.84 -12.47
CA SER A 82 -17.39 -6.21 -11.33
C SER A 82 -16.93 -4.76 -11.58
N ASP A 83 -17.15 -4.19 -12.76
CA ASP A 83 -16.66 -2.84 -13.13
C ASP A 83 -15.16 -2.65 -12.82
N PHE A 84 -14.38 -3.66 -13.21
CA PHE A 84 -12.94 -3.75 -12.98
C PHE A 84 -12.53 -3.85 -11.50
N ASP A 85 -13.47 -4.02 -10.56
CA ASP A 85 -13.14 -4.31 -9.16
C ASP A 85 -12.36 -5.63 -9.09
N GLY A 86 -11.18 -5.57 -8.46
CA GLY A 86 -10.21 -6.65 -8.39
C GLY A 86 -9.25 -6.76 -9.58
N MET A 87 -9.33 -5.89 -10.60
CA MET A 87 -8.40 -5.89 -11.73
C MET A 87 -6.96 -5.65 -11.26
N VAL A 88 -6.04 -6.56 -11.58
CA VAL A 88 -4.62 -6.47 -11.21
C VAL A 88 -3.74 -6.09 -12.41
N VAL A 89 -2.81 -5.15 -12.19
CA VAL A 89 -1.80 -4.75 -13.17
C VAL A 89 -0.43 -4.55 -12.52
N TYR A 90 0.63 -4.59 -13.32
CA TYR A 90 1.92 -4.06 -12.92
C TYR A 90 2.05 -2.63 -13.48
N ASN A 91 2.00 -1.62 -12.61
CA ASN A 91 2.27 -0.23 -12.99
C ASN A 91 3.76 -0.03 -13.31
N SER A 92 4.06 0.72 -14.35
CA SER A 92 5.42 1.00 -14.82
C SER A 92 5.88 2.44 -14.62
N ALA A 93 4.97 3.35 -14.23
CA ALA A 93 5.24 4.78 -14.12
C ALA A 93 5.18 5.30 -12.67
N THR A 94 5.74 6.48 -12.46
CA THR A 94 5.60 7.24 -11.20
C THR A 94 4.82 8.52 -11.48
N GLY A 95 3.83 8.84 -10.64
CA GLY A 95 3.03 10.06 -10.80
C GLY A 95 1.63 9.88 -10.24
N ASN A 96 0.70 10.75 -10.64
CA ASN A 96 -0.71 10.59 -10.31
C ASN A 96 -1.43 9.82 -11.42
N THR A 97 -2.41 9.00 -11.06
CA THR A 97 -3.28 8.35 -12.03
C THR A 97 -4.09 9.36 -12.84
N THR A 98 -4.53 8.96 -14.04
CA THR A 98 -5.31 9.83 -14.93
C THR A 98 -6.60 10.33 -14.25
N ALA A 99 -6.83 11.65 -14.31
CA ALA A 99 -8.02 12.26 -13.75
C ALA A 99 -9.31 11.72 -14.42
N GLY A 100 -10.37 11.53 -13.62
CA GLY A 100 -11.65 11.00 -14.10
C GLY A 100 -11.69 9.49 -14.35
N GLN A 101 -10.61 8.76 -14.01
CA GLN A 101 -10.52 7.29 -14.06
C GLN A 101 -10.60 6.68 -12.66
N GLY A 102 -11.53 7.19 -11.86
CA GLY A 102 -11.63 6.97 -10.42
C GLY A 102 -10.97 8.09 -9.61
N VAL A 103 -10.75 7.82 -8.32
CA VAL A 103 -10.04 8.71 -7.41
C VAL A 103 -8.57 8.81 -7.84
N THR A 104 -8.05 10.03 -7.91
CA THR A 104 -6.66 10.27 -8.27
C THR A 104 -5.74 9.75 -7.17
N THR A 105 -4.87 8.81 -7.51
CA THR A 105 -3.93 8.17 -6.59
C THR A 105 -2.50 8.40 -7.04
N ALA A 106 -1.59 8.70 -6.10
CA ALA A 106 -0.16 8.71 -6.37
C ALA A 106 0.36 7.27 -6.50
N VAL A 107 1.05 6.97 -7.59
CA VAL A 107 1.55 5.64 -7.94
C VAL A 107 3.03 5.65 -8.26
N VAL A 108 3.67 4.50 -8.08
CA VAL A 108 5.06 4.19 -8.46
C VAL A 108 5.08 2.83 -9.16
N PRO A 109 6.19 2.41 -9.80
CA PRO A 109 6.26 1.08 -10.38
C PRO A 109 6.01 -0.03 -9.34
N GLY A 110 5.11 -0.95 -9.65
CA GLY A 110 4.70 -2.02 -8.73
C GLY A 110 3.35 -2.66 -9.10
N PHE A 111 2.93 -3.67 -8.33
CA PHE A 111 1.62 -4.30 -8.52
C PHE A 111 0.50 -3.48 -7.88
N TYR A 112 -0.61 -3.35 -8.60
CA TYR A 112 -1.81 -2.65 -8.14
C TYR A 112 -3.04 -3.48 -8.43
N TYR A 113 -4.05 -3.38 -7.56
CA TYR A 113 -5.42 -3.74 -7.91
C TYR A 113 -6.33 -2.52 -7.92
N PHE A 114 -7.34 -2.54 -8.79
CA PHE A 114 -8.40 -1.53 -8.75
C PHE A 114 -9.46 -1.97 -7.75
N SER A 115 -9.75 -1.13 -6.76
CA SER A 115 -10.79 -1.36 -5.76
C SER A 115 -11.99 -0.47 -6.06
N ASN A 116 -13.14 -1.08 -6.33
CA ASN A 116 -14.39 -0.39 -6.64
C ASN A 116 -15.61 -1.05 -5.96
N PRO A 117 -15.58 -1.25 -4.62
CA PRO A 117 -16.62 -2.00 -3.93
C PRO A 117 -17.97 -1.29 -4.04
N GLY A 118 -19.01 -2.04 -4.41
CA GLY A 118 -20.41 -1.62 -4.31
C GLY A 118 -20.88 -0.55 -5.31
N ASN A 119 -20.13 -0.32 -6.41
CA ASN A 119 -20.52 0.66 -7.43
C ASN A 119 -20.66 0.01 -8.83
N PRO A 120 -21.64 -0.88 -9.04
CA PRO A 120 -21.88 -1.45 -10.36
C PRO A 120 -22.24 -0.34 -11.37
N GLY A 121 -21.62 -0.36 -12.55
CA GLY A 121 -21.75 0.60 -13.63
C GLY A 121 -20.95 1.91 -13.48
N ASN A 122 -20.14 2.08 -12.42
CA ASN A 122 -19.41 3.33 -12.18
C ASN A 122 -18.07 3.14 -11.47
N ILE A 123 -17.03 3.79 -11.99
CA ILE A 123 -15.67 3.75 -11.43
C ILE A 123 -15.29 5.01 -10.63
N THR A 124 -16.15 6.03 -10.55
CA THR A 124 -15.84 7.37 -9.99
C THR A 124 -15.26 7.29 -8.58
N ASN A 125 -15.77 6.38 -7.76
CA ASN A 125 -15.31 6.17 -6.39
C ASN A 125 -14.21 5.10 -6.27
N GLY A 126 -13.93 4.39 -7.36
CA GLY A 126 -12.91 3.36 -7.40
C GLY A 126 -11.50 3.96 -7.34
N LYS A 127 -10.55 3.20 -6.82
CA LYS A 127 -9.16 3.66 -6.64
C LYS A 127 -8.16 2.52 -6.87
N TRP A 128 -7.00 2.88 -7.42
CA TRP A 128 -5.86 1.97 -7.48
C TRP A 128 -5.22 1.82 -6.10
N ILE A 129 -4.97 0.58 -5.69
CA ILE A 129 -4.34 0.22 -4.42
C ILE A 129 -3.14 -0.67 -4.71
N ALA A 130 -1.96 -0.31 -4.18
CA ALA A 130 -0.78 -1.14 -4.34
C ALA A 130 -0.92 -2.47 -3.59
N ILE A 131 -0.61 -3.57 -4.28
CA ILE A 131 -0.48 -4.90 -3.70
C ILE A 131 0.91 -5.00 -3.08
N GLY A 132 0.98 -5.33 -1.78
CA GLY A 132 2.23 -5.22 -1.02
C GLY A 132 2.56 -3.78 -0.62
N GLY A 133 1.55 -2.89 -0.65
CA GLY A 133 1.51 -1.59 0.01
C GLY A 133 2.41 -0.48 -0.56
N ASN A 134 3.13 -0.73 -1.65
CA ASN A 134 4.05 0.27 -2.18
C ASN A 134 3.39 1.18 -3.22
N SER A 135 2.57 2.13 -2.77
CA SER A 135 2.26 3.35 -3.53
C SER A 135 3.12 4.49 -3.00
N GLY A 136 4.27 4.77 -3.62
CA GLY A 136 5.04 5.99 -3.33
C GLY A 136 6.02 5.96 -2.17
N GLY A 137 6.37 4.80 -1.61
CA GLY A 137 7.25 4.67 -0.46
C GLY A 137 6.70 3.67 0.54
N SER A 138 7.57 2.82 1.07
CA SER A 138 7.25 1.60 1.83
C SER A 138 6.01 1.70 2.74
N SER A 139 4.98 0.91 2.48
CA SER A 139 3.79 0.75 3.37
C SER A 139 4.11 0.34 4.80
N ASP A 140 5.30 -0.21 5.02
CA ASP A 140 5.71 -0.70 6.34
C ASP A 140 6.60 0.31 7.06
N LYS A 141 6.90 1.46 6.41
CA LYS A 141 7.71 2.52 7.01
C LYS A 141 6.83 3.68 7.39
N ILE A 142 6.81 3.95 8.69
CA ILE A 142 6.18 5.15 9.24
C ILE A 142 7.21 6.29 9.13
N ASN A 143 6.86 7.35 8.41
CA ASN A 143 7.66 8.58 8.41
C ASN A 143 7.08 9.57 9.44
N ILE A 144 7.74 9.68 10.59
CA ILE A 144 7.29 10.56 11.67
C ILE A 144 7.79 11.99 11.38
N THR A 145 6.86 12.91 11.20
CA THR A 145 7.13 14.33 10.93
C THR A 145 6.66 15.22 12.08
N SER A 146 6.77 16.54 11.93
CA SER A 146 6.16 17.49 12.88
C SER A 146 4.64 17.43 12.90
N ASN A 147 4.02 16.88 11.85
CA ASN A 147 2.60 16.58 11.84
C ASN A 147 2.35 15.20 12.44
N GLU A 148 1.21 15.09 13.12
CA GLU A 148 0.71 13.83 13.66
C GLU A 148 0.72 12.72 12.60
N THR A 149 1.32 11.59 12.94
CA THR A 149 1.41 10.40 12.08
C THR A 149 0.86 9.21 12.84
N ALA A 150 -0.09 8.47 12.26
CA ALA A 150 -0.56 7.22 12.83
C ALA A 150 0.55 6.15 12.73
N THR A 151 0.79 5.43 13.82
CA THR A 151 1.79 4.33 13.84
C THR A 151 1.15 2.99 13.49
N HIS A 152 1.96 1.93 13.40
CA HIS A 152 1.48 0.55 13.30
C HIS A 152 1.15 -0.08 14.67
N THR A 153 1.23 0.70 15.75
CA THR A 153 0.98 0.23 17.11
C THR A 153 -0.46 0.54 17.52
N LEU A 154 -1.16 -0.50 17.98
CA LEU A 154 -2.45 -0.39 18.66
C LEU A 154 -2.28 -0.84 20.12
N ILE A 155 -2.90 -0.13 21.05
CA ILE A 155 -2.99 -0.53 22.45
C ILE A 155 -4.46 -0.63 22.80
N ASN A 156 -4.93 -1.85 23.10
CA ASN A 156 -6.35 -2.10 23.39
C ASN A 156 -7.29 -1.49 22.32
N ASN A 157 -7.00 -1.77 21.05
CA ASN A 157 -7.69 -1.23 19.87
C ASN A 157 -7.64 0.31 19.70
N ALA A 158 -6.91 1.04 20.54
CA ALA A 158 -6.66 2.47 20.37
C ALA A 158 -5.39 2.70 19.55
N GLN A 159 -5.48 3.61 18.58
CA GLN A 159 -4.38 4.00 17.71
C GLN A 159 -3.32 4.79 18.49
N VAL A 160 -2.06 4.36 18.40
CA VAL A 160 -0.91 5.16 18.84
C VAL A 160 -0.50 6.09 17.70
N TYR A 161 -0.38 7.38 18.01
CA TYR A 161 0.09 8.42 17.10
C TYR A 161 1.49 8.86 17.49
N ALA A 162 2.24 9.44 16.56
CA ALA A 162 3.57 9.99 16.81
C ALA A 162 3.75 11.39 16.20
N VAL A 163 4.51 12.24 16.87
CA VAL A 163 5.02 13.52 16.32
C VAL A 163 6.51 13.65 16.57
N LYS A 164 7.21 14.32 15.64
CA LYS A 164 8.57 14.79 15.83
C LYS A 164 8.54 16.25 16.28
N GLY A 165 9.38 16.62 17.25
CA GLY A 165 9.54 18.00 17.67
C GLY A 165 10.94 18.28 18.20
N THR A 166 11.11 19.48 18.77
CA THR A 166 12.34 19.91 19.41
C THR A 166 12.05 20.64 20.71
N PHE A 167 12.95 20.55 21.68
CA PHE A 167 12.92 21.41 22.88
C PHE A 167 14.32 21.98 23.18
N ALA A 168 14.36 23.05 23.95
CA ALA A 168 15.60 23.64 24.45
C ALA A 168 15.80 23.29 25.93
N ALA A 169 17.00 22.81 26.29
CA ALA A 169 17.43 22.70 27.67
C ALA A 169 18.26 23.93 28.04
N SER A 170 18.05 24.48 29.24
CA SER A 170 18.79 25.67 29.70
C SER A 170 20.18 25.36 30.26
N GLY A 171 20.49 24.09 30.56
CA GLY A 171 21.69 23.71 31.32
C GLY A 171 21.60 23.97 32.82
N THR A 172 20.48 24.51 33.31
CA THR A 172 20.31 24.93 34.72
C THR A 172 18.99 24.46 35.34
N SER A 173 18.05 23.96 34.53
CA SER A 173 16.73 23.50 34.96
C SER A 173 16.44 22.11 34.38
N THR A 174 15.67 21.31 35.12
CA THR A 174 15.14 20.03 34.65
C THR A 174 13.86 20.19 33.83
N ASN A 175 13.20 21.35 33.92
CA ASN A 175 11.97 21.63 33.20
C ASN A 175 12.27 22.02 31.75
N VAL A 176 11.52 21.41 30.83
CA VAL A 176 11.57 21.70 29.38
C VAL A 176 10.16 21.75 28.80
N ASP A 177 10.05 22.31 27.60
CA ASP A 177 8.80 22.49 26.89
C ASP A 177 8.67 21.43 25.79
N ILE A 178 7.75 20.48 25.96
CA ILE A 178 7.41 19.44 24.98
C ILE A 178 5.89 19.49 24.78
N PRO A 179 5.36 20.38 23.92
CA PRO A 179 3.93 20.63 23.83
C PRO A 179 3.12 19.35 23.56
N SER A 180 2.02 19.18 24.31
CA SER A 180 1.09 18.07 24.07
C SER A 180 0.36 18.25 22.75
N PRO A 181 0.38 17.26 21.83
CA PRO A 181 -0.44 17.30 20.62
C PRO A 181 -1.94 17.42 20.94
N ALA A 182 -2.69 18.04 20.04
CA ALA A 182 -4.13 18.25 20.21
C ALA A 182 -4.87 16.91 20.40
N GLY A 183 -5.69 16.82 21.45
CA GLY A 183 -6.46 15.61 21.77
C GLY A 183 -5.66 14.48 22.42
N MET A 184 -4.39 14.69 22.76
CA MET A 184 -3.59 13.73 23.51
C MET A 184 -4.23 13.42 24.89
N LYS A 185 -4.51 12.13 25.14
CA LYS A 185 -5.03 11.63 26.42
C LYS A 185 -3.98 10.96 27.30
N GLY A 186 -2.86 10.54 26.70
CA GLY A 186 -1.77 9.90 27.43
C GLY A 186 -0.52 9.76 26.59
N MET A 187 0.65 9.87 27.24
CA MET A 187 1.94 9.58 26.62
C MET A 187 2.13 8.07 26.58
N TYR A 188 2.42 7.54 25.39
CA TYR A 188 2.78 6.14 25.20
C TYR A 188 4.29 5.94 25.32
N GLY A 189 5.07 6.86 24.75
CA GLY A 189 6.52 6.81 24.81
C GLY A 189 7.17 8.08 24.28
N ILE A 190 8.47 8.22 24.53
CA ILE A 190 9.28 9.29 23.97
C ILE A 190 10.67 8.76 23.61
N THR A 191 11.26 9.27 22.54
CA THR A 191 12.68 9.12 22.27
C THR A 191 13.28 10.49 22.03
N ILE A 192 14.29 10.85 22.81
CA ILE A 192 14.99 12.12 22.75
C ILE A 192 16.35 11.87 22.11
N TYR A 193 16.75 12.74 21.18
CA TYR A 193 18.02 12.68 20.47
C TYR A 193 18.80 13.97 20.70
N LYS A 194 20.12 13.88 20.69
CA LYS A 194 20.96 15.07 20.60
C LYS A 194 20.80 15.67 19.19
N ALA A 195 20.44 16.95 19.10
CA ALA A 195 20.07 17.58 17.84
C ALA A 195 21.14 17.38 16.75
N GLY A 196 20.69 17.04 15.54
CA GLY A 196 21.55 16.87 14.37
C GLY A 196 22.49 15.66 14.40
N SER A 197 22.44 14.81 15.43
CA SER A 197 23.34 13.66 15.57
C SER A 197 22.68 12.29 15.35
N ASN A 198 21.34 12.24 15.25
CA ASN A 198 20.54 11.00 15.26
C ASN A 198 20.89 10.03 16.41
N THR A 199 21.60 10.49 17.43
CA THR A 199 22.03 9.68 18.57
C THR A 199 21.00 9.82 19.68
N VAL A 200 20.45 8.69 20.13
CA VAL A 200 19.51 8.64 21.25
C VAL A 200 20.21 9.15 22.50
N TYR A 201 19.63 10.16 23.12
CA TYR A 201 20.08 10.76 24.38
C TYR A 201 19.31 10.20 25.58
N SER A 202 18.00 10.04 25.45
CA SER A 202 17.13 9.43 26.47
C SER A 202 15.88 8.83 25.83
N ARG A 203 15.21 7.92 26.53
CA ARG A 203 13.89 7.38 26.17
C ARG A 203 12.82 7.66 27.24
N ASP A 204 13.19 8.41 28.26
CA ASP A 204 12.34 8.65 29.42
C ASP A 204 12.26 10.14 29.75
N LEU A 205 11.18 10.47 30.47
CA LEU A 205 11.00 11.70 31.22
C LEU A 205 10.75 11.32 32.69
N TYR A 206 11.22 12.15 33.62
CA TYR A 206 10.88 12.00 35.04
C TYR A 206 9.37 12.19 35.26
N SER A 207 8.80 13.22 34.62
CA SER A 207 7.36 13.46 34.60
C SER A 207 6.93 14.21 33.34
N TYR A 208 5.65 14.06 33.01
CA TYR A 208 5.02 14.74 31.89
C TYR A 208 3.58 15.12 32.24
N THR A 209 3.23 16.38 32.07
CA THR A 209 1.91 16.94 32.37
C THR A 209 1.20 17.31 31.07
N LEU A 210 -0.01 16.77 30.88
CA LEU A 210 -0.83 17.02 29.69
C LEU A 210 -1.39 18.44 29.66
N GLY A 211 -1.49 19.03 28.47
CA GLY A 211 -2.24 20.27 28.23
C GLY A 211 -1.57 21.55 28.70
N THR A 212 -0.35 21.50 29.23
CA THR A 212 0.45 22.68 29.55
C THR A 212 1.47 22.91 28.44
N ALA A 213 1.62 24.15 27.96
CA ALA A 213 2.59 24.47 26.89
C ALA A 213 4.01 24.67 27.43
N ASN A 214 4.16 25.23 28.64
CA ASN A 214 5.45 25.55 29.24
C ASN A 214 5.73 24.68 30.48
N GLY A 215 6.95 24.18 30.60
CA GLY A 215 7.46 23.40 31.72
C GLY A 215 6.72 22.08 31.92
N ASN A 216 6.10 21.57 30.87
CA ASN A 216 5.18 20.44 30.94
C ASN A 216 5.92 19.09 30.95
N ALA A 217 7.23 19.08 30.74
CA ALA A 217 8.08 17.90 30.84
C ALA A 217 9.23 18.16 31.82
N VAL A 218 9.56 17.14 32.63
CA VAL A 218 10.76 17.12 33.46
C VAL A 218 11.69 16.04 32.94
N THR A 219 12.91 16.46 32.60
CA THR A 219 13.96 15.59 32.06
C THR A 219 14.51 14.65 33.14
N GLY A 220 14.83 13.41 32.76
CA GLY A 220 15.30 12.35 33.67
C GLY A 220 14.62 11.01 33.44
N SER A 221 14.68 10.14 34.44
CA SER A 221 13.99 8.83 34.49
C SER A 221 13.12 8.76 35.74
N GLN A 222 12.26 7.75 35.90
CA GLN A 222 11.30 7.66 37.01
C GLN A 222 11.89 7.87 38.41
N SER A 223 13.18 7.56 38.63
CA SER A 223 13.82 7.67 39.94
C SER A 223 14.65 8.95 40.13
N MET A 224 14.93 9.72 39.08
CA MET A 224 15.81 10.90 39.16
C MET A 224 15.56 11.88 38.01
N SER A 225 15.36 13.15 38.36
CA SER A 225 15.40 14.25 37.40
C SER A 225 16.86 14.63 37.08
N VAL A 226 17.13 15.03 35.84
CA VAL A 226 18.49 15.29 35.35
C VAL A 226 18.50 16.60 34.56
N VAL A 227 19.33 17.56 34.97
CA VAL A 227 19.54 18.78 34.18
C VAL A 227 20.32 18.42 32.92
N TYR A 228 19.70 18.54 31.75
CA TYR A 228 20.38 18.33 30.48
C TYR A 228 21.31 19.50 30.17
N PRO A 229 22.48 19.26 29.55
CA PRO A 229 23.35 20.34 29.07
C PRO A 229 22.59 21.31 28.17
N ALA A 230 22.95 22.59 28.26
CA ALA A 230 22.33 23.64 27.48
C ALA A 230 22.42 23.33 25.97
N GLY A 231 21.28 23.41 25.28
CA GLY A 231 21.21 23.09 23.85
C GLY A 231 19.82 22.66 23.40
N THR A 232 19.73 22.36 22.10
CA THR A 232 18.51 21.86 21.46
C THR A 232 18.55 20.34 21.35
N TYR A 233 17.39 19.71 21.56
CA TYR A 233 17.20 18.27 21.45
C TYR A 233 16.02 18.00 20.52
N ASP A 234 16.17 16.99 19.65
CA ASP A 234 15.06 16.46 18.86
C ASP A 234 14.32 15.42 19.69
N TYR A 235 13.02 15.26 19.50
CA TYR A 235 12.27 14.17 20.09
C TYR A 235 11.26 13.57 19.12
N VAL A 236 10.92 12.30 19.35
CA VAL A 236 9.73 11.64 18.85
C VAL A 236 8.85 11.32 20.04
N LEU A 237 7.64 11.88 20.07
CA LEU A 237 6.63 11.65 21.10
C LEU A 237 5.54 10.73 20.53
N GLU A 238 5.28 9.62 21.21
CA GLU A 238 4.21 8.68 20.88
C GLU A 238 3.10 8.78 21.92
N TYR A 239 1.84 8.75 21.48
CA TYR A 239 0.70 9.07 22.34
C TYR A 239 -0.63 8.46 21.88
N LEU A 240 -1.57 8.42 22.82
CA LEU A 240 -2.95 7.98 22.62
C LEU A 240 -3.91 9.18 22.59
N LYS A 241 -5.03 9.03 21.89
CA LYS A 241 -6.13 10.00 21.77
C LYS A 241 -7.46 9.46 22.29
#